data_AF-A0A7S2LM73-F1
#
_entry.id   AF-A0A7S2LM73-F1
#
_cell.length_a   1.000
_cell.length_b   1.000
_cell.length_c   1.000
_cell.angle_alpha   90.00
_cell.angle_beta   90.00
_cell.angle_gamma   90.00
#
_symmetry.space_group_name_H-M   'P 1'
#
loop_
_entity.id
_entity.type
_entity.pdbx_description
1 polymer ?
#
loop_
_entity_poly.entity_id
_entity_poly.type
_entity_poly.pdbx_seq_one_letter_code
_entity_poly.pdbx_strand_id
1 'polypeptide(L)'
;LPGMWIPSPVDSSRPQHRTLLDGIIVTDEEEVEKGKPKVATLRYLIFDIIAHEGGILAKKPLSSRLKYINDGVVGARKKAAANGRLPKHANEAIRIRMKDHFELSKVPYLLSSYLSKITHGVDGLVFTPKDHPYYGMEILQWRRNGGTDEASESALIDRVKQVG
;
A
#
# COMPACT_ATOMS: atom_id res chain seq x y z
N LEU A 1 -12.43 8.89 13.76
CA LEU A 1 -11.50 9.93 13.29
C LEU A 1 -12.27 10.92 12.44
N PRO A 2 -12.48 12.17 12.89
CA PRO A 2 -13.12 13.20 12.08
C PRO A 2 -12.41 13.36 10.73
N GLY A 3 -13.15 13.45 9.63
CA GLY A 3 -12.58 13.73 8.30
C GLY A 3 -12.07 12.53 7.49
N MET A 4 -12.13 11.30 8.00
CA MET A 4 -11.76 10.10 7.22
C MET A 4 -13.01 9.48 6.58
N TRP A 5 -13.34 9.92 5.36
CA TRP A 5 -14.46 9.39 4.57
C TRP A 5 -13.95 8.49 3.45
N ILE A 6 -14.46 7.25 3.39
CA ILE A 6 -14.27 6.35 2.25
C ILE A 6 -15.66 6.11 1.64
N PRO A 7 -15.93 6.63 0.42
CA PRO A 7 -17.24 6.55 -0.22
C PRO A 7 -17.49 5.14 -0.78
N SER A 8 -18.75 4.68 -0.71
CA SER A 8 -19.13 3.44 -1.38
C SER A 8 -18.85 3.55 -2.89
N PRO A 9 -18.28 2.51 -3.52
CA PRO A 9 -18.05 2.51 -4.96
C PRO A 9 -19.36 2.45 -5.76
N VAL A 10 -20.47 2.02 -5.13
CA VAL A 10 -21.81 1.97 -5.74
C VAL A 10 -22.55 3.29 -5.54
N ASP A 11 -22.55 3.82 -4.33
CA ASP A 11 -23.20 5.09 -3.98
C ASP A 11 -22.24 5.99 -3.20
N SER A 12 -21.58 6.91 -3.91
CA SER A 12 -20.58 7.81 -3.32
C SER A 12 -21.10 8.77 -2.24
N SER A 13 -22.43 8.88 -2.07
CA SER A 13 -23.05 9.66 -0.99
C SER A 13 -23.05 8.90 0.35
N ARG A 14 -22.82 7.59 0.31
CA ARG A 14 -22.78 6.71 1.48
C ARG A 14 -21.33 6.32 1.81
N PRO A 15 -21.03 6.05 3.08
CA PRO A 15 -19.74 5.49 3.44
C PRO A 15 -19.67 4.03 3.00
N GLN A 16 -18.46 3.53 2.73
CA GLN A 16 -18.21 2.10 2.64
C GLN A 16 -18.56 1.42 3.96
N HIS A 17 -19.19 0.26 3.88
CA HIS A 17 -19.49 -0.56 5.05
C HIS A 17 -18.80 -1.92 4.93
N ARG A 18 -18.56 -2.61 6.05
CA ARG A 18 -18.11 -4.03 6.05
C ARG A 18 -16.92 -4.28 5.11
N THR A 19 -15.98 -3.34 5.09
CA THR A 19 -14.73 -3.39 4.35
C THR A 19 -13.60 -3.53 5.37
N LEU A 20 -12.74 -4.53 5.18
CA LEU A 20 -11.59 -4.79 6.06
C LEU A 20 -10.30 -4.72 5.24
N LEU A 21 -9.53 -3.67 5.50
CA LEU A 21 -8.27 -3.36 4.81
C LEU A 21 -7.09 -3.78 5.69
N ASP A 22 -6.02 -4.22 5.04
CA ASP A 22 -4.73 -4.45 5.68
C ASP A 22 -3.73 -3.40 5.18
N GLY A 23 -2.97 -2.84 6.11
CA GLY A 23 -2.14 -1.68 5.82
C GLY A 23 -1.26 -1.27 6.97
N ILE A 24 -0.44 -0.26 6.72
CA ILE A 24 0.48 0.34 7.69
C ILE A 24 0.27 1.85 7.74
N ILE A 25 0.40 2.43 8.94
CA ILE A 25 0.43 3.88 9.12
C ILE A 25 1.90 4.33 9.13
N VAL A 26 2.22 5.33 8.31
CA VAL A 26 3.55 5.93 8.21
C VAL A 26 3.46 7.45 8.28
N THR A 27 4.56 8.10 8.64
CA THR A 27 4.71 9.55 8.55
C THR A 27 5.66 9.86 7.40
N ASP A 28 5.15 10.45 6.32
CA ASP A 28 5.96 10.93 5.20
C ASP A 28 6.45 12.35 5.48
N GLU A 29 7.71 12.65 5.18
CA GLU A 29 8.29 13.99 5.19
C GLU A 29 8.48 14.51 3.76
N GLU A 30 7.54 15.31 3.27
CA GLU A 30 7.52 15.76 1.88
C GLU A 30 7.80 17.26 1.76
N GLU A 31 8.62 17.64 0.78
CA GLU A 31 8.72 19.04 0.35
C GLU A 31 7.52 19.34 -0.57
N VAL A 32 6.52 20.03 -0.02
CA VAL A 32 5.27 20.35 -0.74
C VAL A 32 5.46 21.58 -1.64
N GLU A 33 6.40 22.45 -1.29
CA GLU A 33 6.73 23.67 -2.02
C GLU A 33 8.23 23.92 -1.97
N LYS A 34 8.82 24.20 -3.14
CA LYS A 34 10.28 24.32 -3.28
C LYS A 34 10.83 25.42 -2.37
N GLY A 35 11.81 25.08 -1.54
CA GLY A 35 12.47 26.01 -0.63
C GLY A 35 11.70 26.26 0.68
N LYS A 36 10.62 25.52 0.96
CA LYS A 36 9.93 25.51 2.26
C LYS A 36 10.31 24.28 3.08
N PRO A 37 10.14 24.33 4.42
CA PRO A 37 10.34 23.16 5.27
C PRO A 37 9.49 21.97 4.83
N LYS A 38 10.03 20.76 5.02
CA LYS A 38 9.27 19.53 4.79
C LYS A 38 8.06 19.48 5.71
N VAL A 39 6.97 18.93 5.20
CA VAL A 39 5.71 18.76 5.92
C VAL A 39 5.54 17.28 6.27
N ALA A 40 5.39 16.99 7.56
CA ALA A 40 5.03 15.67 8.05
C ALA A 40 3.56 15.36 7.71
N THR A 41 3.31 14.27 6.99
CA THR A 41 1.97 13.84 6.57
C THR A 41 1.73 12.40 7.04
N LEU A 42 0.70 12.20 7.86
CA LEU A 42 0.29 10.86 8.29
C LEU A 42 -0.45 10.15 7.14
N ARG A 43 0.00 8.93 6.81
CA ARG A 43 -0.58 8.13 5.72
C ARG A 43 -0.91 6.73 6.16
N TYR A 44 -2.08 6.27 5.76
CA TYR A 44 -2.45 4.85 5.79
C TYR A 44 -2.18 4.25 4.41
N LEU A 45 -1.13 3.43 4.32
CA LEU A 45 -0.72 2.70 3.12
C LEU A 45 -1.36 1.31 3.13
N ILE A 46 -2.36 1.12 2.29
CA ILE A 46 -3.08 -0.14 2.14
C ILE A 46 -2.29 -1.06 1.22
N PHE A 47 -1.97 -2.27 1.67
CA PHE A 47 -1.27 -3.27 0.85
C PHE A 47 -2.08 -4.56 0.61
N ASP A 48 -3.17 -4.79 1.34
CA ASP A 48 -4.10 -5.90 1.08
C ASP A 48 -5.55 -5.57 1.54
N ILE A 49 -6.51 -6.42 1.19
CA ILE A 49 -7.93 -6.30 1.55
C ILE A 49 -8.55 -7.68 1.77
N ILE A 50 -9.21 -7.87 2.90
CA ILE A 50 -9.78 -9.16 3.33
C ILE A 50 -11.27 -9.23 2.97
N ALA A 51 -11.97 -8.11 3.03
CA ALA A 51 -13.38 -7.99 2.69
C ALA A 51 -13.69 -6.60 2.11
N HIS A 52 -14.65 -6.54 1.18
CA HIS A 52 -15.09 -5.28 0.55
C HIS A 52 -16.62 -5.27 0.44
N GLU A 53 -17.27 -4.27 1.05
CA GLU A 53 -18.73 -4.08 1.01
C GLU A 53 -19.55 -5.33 1.39
N GLY A 54 -19.03 -6.13 2.33
CA GLY A 54 -19.64 -7.38 2.80
C GLY A 54 -19.26 -8.64 2.00
N GLY A 55 -18.54 -8.50 0.88
CA GLY A 55 -17.97 -9.61 0.14
C GLY A 55 -16.62 -10.06 0.72
N ILE A 56 -16.48 -11.35 1.06
CA ILE A 56 -15.22 -11.91 1.56
C ILE A 56 -14.26 -12.16 0.39
N LEU A 57 -13.07 -11.54 0.45
CA LEU A 57 -12.04 -11.61 -0.58
C LEU A 57 -10.86 -12.49 -0.18
N ALA A 58 -10.78 -12.94 1.08
CA ALA A 58 -9.65 -13.68 1.63
C ALA A 58 -9.23 -14.93 0.81
N LYS A 59 -10.16 -15.56 0.07
CA LYS A 59 -9.87 -16.72 -0.78
C LYS A 59 -9.37 -16.37 -2.19
N LYS A 60 -9.51 -15.12 -2.63
CA LYS A 60 -9.08 -14.66 -3.96
C LYS A 60 -7.56 -14.46 -3.98
N PRO A 61 -6.89 -14.57 -5.14
CA PRO A 61 -5.47 -14.24 -5.27
C PRO A 61 -5.19 -12.76 -4.95
N LEU A 62 -3.97 -12.44 -4.49
CA LEU A 62 -3.55 -11.07 -4.18
C LEU A 62 -3.82 -10.14 -5.35
N SER A 63 -3.51 -10.53 -6.59
CA SER A 63 -3.78 -9.75 -7.81
C SER A 63 -5.23 -9.26 -7.91
N SER A 64 -6.20 -10.11 -7.56
CA SER A 64 -7.62 -9.74 -7.49
C SER A 64 -7.92 -8.81 -6.33
N ARG A 65 -7.36 -9.09 -5.14
CA ARG A 65 -7.54 -8.25 -3.94
C ARG A 65 -7.00 -6.84 -4.15
N LEU A 66 -5.83 -6.69 -4.78
CA LEU A 66 -5.26 -5.40 -5.16
C LEU A 66 -6.15 -4.60 -6.12
N LYS A 67 -6.86 -5.27 -7.05
CA LYS A 67 -7.84 -4.61 -7.92
C LYS A 67 -9.01 -4.02 -7.12
N TYR A 68 -9.49 -4.71 -6.08
CA TYR A 68 -10.53 -4.18 -5.18
C TYR A 68 -10.04 -2.95 -4.40
N ILE A 69 -8.78 -2.89 -3.99
CA ILE A 69 -8.20 -1.70 -3.37
C ILE A 69 -8.15 -0.55 -4.39
N ASN A 70 -7.56 -0.80 -5.56
CA ASN A 70 -7.35 0.23 -6.56
C ASN A 70 -8.66 0.84 -7.06
N ASP A 71 -9.64 0.02 -7.44
CA ASP A 71 -10.88 0.50 -8.04
C ASP A 71 -11.91 0.85 -6.98
N GLY A 72 -12.05 -0.04 -5.99
CA GLY A 72 -13.12 -0.03 -5.01
C GLY A 72 -12.86 0.92 -3.85
N VAL A 73 -11.61 1.20 -3.48
CA VAL A 73 -11.26 2.08 -2.35
C VAL A 73 -10.62 3.37 -2.86
N VAL A 74 -9.45 3.26 -3.49
CA VAL A 74 -8.70 4.44 -3.97
C VAL A 74 -9.45 5.11 -5.13
N GLY A 75 -9.96 4.33 -6.09
CA GLY A 75 -10.72 4.81 -7.23
C GLY A 75 -12.03 5.47 -6.84
N ALA A 76 -12.78 4.86 -5.91
CA ALA A 76 -13.99 5.45 -5.36
C ALA A 76 -13.72 6.82 -4.70
N ARG A 77 -12.62 6.93 -3.94
CA ARG A 77 -12.19 8.21 -3.36
C ARG A 77 -11.81 9.23 -4.44
N LYS A 78 -11.00 8.85 -5.43
CA LYS A 78 -10.63 9.75 -6.54
C LYS A 78 -11.87 10.31 -7.25
N LYS A 79 -12.87 9.46 -7.53
CA LYS A 79 -14.15 9.86 -8.13
C LYS A 79 -14.93 10.83 -7.23
N ALA A 80 -15.04 10.53 -5.94
CA ALA A 80 -15.73 11.42 -5.00
C ALA A 80 -15.03 12.78 -4.85
N ALA A 81 -13.69 12.81 -4.82
CA ALA A 81 -12.90 14.04 -4.81
C ALA A 81 -13.10 14.87 -6.08
N ALA A 82 -13.09 14.24 -7.26
CA ALA A 82 -13.38 14.92 -8.52
C ALA A 82 -14.79 15.54 -8.55
N ASN A 83 -15.74 14.94 -7.84
CA ASN A 83 -17.11 15.44 -7.70
C ASN A 83 -17.31 16.41 -6.51
N GLY A 84 -16.23 16.85 -5.86
CA GLY A 84 -16.31 17.78 -4.72
C GLY A 84 -16.91 17.20 -3.44
N ARG A 85 -17.05 15.86 -3.35
CA ARG A 85 -17.65 15.15 -2.20
C ARG A 85 -16.65 14.72 -1.13
N LEU A 86 -15.36 14.97 -1.35
CA LEU A 86 -14.31 14.76 -0.36
C LEU A 86 -13.66 16.10 0.03
N PRO A 87 -13.21 16.25 1.28
CA PRO A 87 -12.34 17.35 1.66
C PRO A 87 -11.14 17.38 0.72
N LYS A 88 -10.60 18.58 0.46
CA LYS A 88 -9.28 18.69 -0.18
C LYS A 88 -8.28 17.87 0.64
N HIS A 89 -7.35 17.18 -0.01
CA HIS A 89 -6.35 16.33 0.67
C HIS A 89 -5.54 17.05 1.78
N ALA A 90 -5.47 18.38 1.73
CA ALA A 90 -4.85 19.20 2.77
C ALA A 90 -5.59 19.15 4.13
N ASN A 91 -6.88 18.80 4.14
CA ASN A 91 -7.74 18.84 5.31
C ASN A 91 -7.95 17.44 5.94
N GLU A 92 -7.38 16.39 5.36
CA GLU A 92 -7.49 15.03 5.90
C GLU A 92 -6.44 14.78 6.99
N ALA A 93 -6.88 14.33 8.17
CA ALA A 93 -5.97 14.00 9.27
C ALA A 93 -5.04 12.80 8.94
N ILE A 94 -5.53 11.85 8.13
CA ILE A 94 -4.76 10.71 7.63
C ILE A 94 -5.07 10.57 6.14
N ARG A 95 -4.04 10.62 5.30
CA ARG A 95 -4.22 10.39 3.86
C ARG A 95 -4.22 8.90 3.57
N ILE A 96 -5.12 8.46 2.72
CA ILE A 96 -5.20 7.05 2.30
C ILE A 96 -4.55 6.87 0.94
N ARG A 97 -3.65 5.88 0.82
CA ARG A 97 -3.05 5.46 -0.45
C ARG A 97 -2.94 3.94 -0.50
N MET A 98 -2.95 3.40 -1.71
CA MET A 98 -2.47 2.04 -1.93
C MET A 98 -0.94 2.07 -1.93
N LYS A 99 -0.31 1.09 -1.27
CA LYS A 99 1.14 0.88 -1.33
C LYS A 99 1.50 0.41 -2.74
N ASP A 100 2.63 0.88 -3.28
CA ASP A 100 3.09 0.42 -4.59
C ASP A 100 3.55 -1.04 -4.50
N HIS A 101 3.08 -1.86 -5.44
CA HIS A 101 3.51 -3.25 -5.63
C HIS A 101 4.32 -3.35 -6.92
N PHE A 102 5.35 -4.19 -6.89
CA PHE A 102 6.24 -4.40 -8.02
C PHE A 102 6.45 -5.89 -8.26
N GLU A 103 6.59 -6.25 -9.53
CA GLU A 103 6.98 -7.61 -9.91
C GLU A 103 8.40 -7.92 -9.41
N LEU A 104 8.69 -9.19 -9.11
CA LEU A 104 9.97 -9.63 -8.54
C LEU A 104 11.19 -9.17 -9.36
N SER A 105 11.05 -9.09 -10.68
CA SER A 105 12.10 -8.61 -11.60
C SER A 105 12.51 -7.15 -11.38
N LYS A 106 11.75 -6.38 -10.58
CA LYS A 106 12.05 -4.97 -10.26
C LYS A 106 12.87 -4.79 -8.98
N VAL A 107 13.23 -5.86 -8.28
CA VAL A 107 14.07 -5.77 -7.06
C VAL A 107 15.33 -4.90 -7.26
N PRO A 108 16.12 -5.05 -8.34
CA PRO A 108 17.30 -4.20 -8.53
C PRO A 108 16.95 -2.71 -8.59
N TYR A 109 15.89 -2.35 -9.33
CA TYR A 109 15.39 -0.98 -9.41
C TYR A 109 14.90 -0.45 -8.05
N LEU A 110 14.27 -1.34 -7.25
CA LEU A 110 13.79 -0.96 -5.93
C LEU A 110 14.97 -0.55 -5.04
N LEU A 111 15.97 -1.43 -4.95
CA LEU A 111 17.14 -1.25 -4.09
C LEU A 111 18.02 -0.09 -4.54
N SER A 112 18.22 0.09 -5.86
CA SER A 112 19.13 1.10 -6.40
C SER A 112 18.52 2.50 -6.46
N SER A 113 17.18 2.63 -6.57
CA SER A 113 16.59 3.90 -7.01
C SER A 113 15.22 4.23 -6.44
N TYR A 114 14.36 3.26 -6.22
CA TYR A 114 13.00 3.55 -5.72
C TYR A 114 13.01 3.86 -4.22
N LEU A 115 13.75 3.07 -3.43
CA LEU A 115 13.77 3.22 -1.97
C LEU A 115 14.23 4.61 -1.52
N SER A 116 15.15 5.25 -2.24
CA SER A 116 15.62 6.61 -1.93
C SER A 116 14.59 7.72 -2.21
N LYS A 117 13.49 7.41 -2.92
CA LYS A 117 12.40 8.34 -3.20
C LYS A 117 11.27 8.27 -2.17
N ILE A 118 11.30 7.26 -1.29
CA ILE A 118 10.32 7.11 -0.24
C ILE A 118 10.62 8.12 0.87
N THR A 119 9.59 8.81 1.33
CA THR A 119 9.71 9.93 2.28
C THR A 119 9.38 9.55 3.73
N HIS A 120 9.16 8.27 3.99
CA HIS A 120 9.10 7.67 5.34
C HIS A 120 10.24 6.66 5.54
N GLY A 121 10.44 6.20 6.77
CA GLY A 121 11.45 5.19 7.08
C GLY A 121 11.18 3.85 6.38
N VAL A 122 12.20 3.26 5.75
CA VAL A 122 12.09 1.96 5.06
C VAL A 122 13.22 1.04 5.50
N ASP A 123 12.84 -0.09 6.08
CA ASP A 123 13.79 -1.06 6.66
C ASP A 123 14.12 -2.23 5.72
N GLY A 124 13.46 -2.31 4.56
CA GLY A 124 13.73 -3.34 3.55
C GLY A 124 12.55 -3.63 2.62
N LEU A 125 12.41 -4.89 2.21
CA LEU A 125 11.45 -5.36 1.21
C LEU A 125 10.54 -6.45 1.80
N VAL A 126 9.29 -6.45 1.38
CA VAL A 126 8.31 -7.51 1.68
C VAL A 126 7.90 -8.17 0.38
N PHE A 127 8.00 -9.49 0.32
CA PHE A 127 7.58 -10.30 -0.82
C PHE A 127 6.30 -11.04 -0.46
N THR A 128 5.29 -10.86 -1.30
CA THR A 128 3.96 -11.45 -1.09
C THR A 128 3.57 -12.22 -2.36
N PRO A 129 3.19 -13.50 -2.27
CA PRO A 129 2.81 -14.27 -3.44
C PRO A 129 1.57 -13.70 -4.13
N LYS A 130 1.66 -13.45 -5.43
CA LYS A 130 0.64 -12.78 -6.24
C LYS A 130 -0.66 -13.59 -6.40
N ASP A 131 -0.54 -14.91 -6.45
CA ASP A 131 -1.65 -15.80 -6.82
C ASP A 131 -2.18 -16.61 -5.62
N HIS A 132 -1.77 -16.28 -4.40
CA HIS A 132 -2.23 -16.94 -3.17
C HIS A 132 -3.42 -16.26 -2.50
N PRO A 133 -4.25 -17.02 -1.76
CA PRO A 133 -5.24 -16.47 -0.82
C PRO A 133 -4.55 -15.65 0.28
N TYR A 134 -5.32 -14.84 1.02
CA TYR A 134 -4.82 -13.99 2.10
C TYR A 134 -4.24 -14.80 3.27
N TYR A 135 -4.82 -15.96 3.55
CA TYR A 135 -4.37 -16.85 4.63
C TYR A 135 -3.47 -17.96 4.10
N GLY A 136 -2.55 -18.44 4.95
CA GLY A 136 -1.65 -19.55 4.60
C GLY A 136 -0.58 -19.19 3.56
N MET A 137 -0.35 -17.91 3.31
CA MET A 137 0.79 -17.45 2.50
C MET A 137 2.05 -17.35 3.36
N GLU A 138 3.19 -17.66 2.75
CA GLU A 138 4.49 -17.32 3.33
C GLU A 138 4.86 -15.89 2.88
N ILE A 139 5.01 -14.99 3.84
CA ILE A 139 5.48 -13.63 3.60
C ILE A 139 6.97 -13.59 3.92
N LEU A 140 7.80 -13.33 2.91
CA LEU A 140 9.22 -13.10 3.13
C LEU A 140 9.49 -11.62 3.37
N GLN A 141 10.33 -11.35 4.36
CA GLN A 141 10.81 -10.01 4.65
C GLN A 141 12.33 -10.00 4.56
N TRP A 142 12.86 -9.08 3.77
CA TRP A 142 14.29 -8.78 3.71
C TRP A 142 14.54 -7.45 4.39
N ARG A 143 15.60 -7.34 5.18
CA ARG A 143 16.00 -6.11 5.87
C ARG A 143 17.38 -5.65 5.43
N ARG A 144 17.59 -4.33 5.42
CA ARG A 144 18.83 -3.72 4.92
C ARG A 144 20.01 -3.77 5.92
N ASN A 145 19.78 -3.92 7.24
CA ASN A 145 20.83 -3.95 8.29
C ASN A 145 20.43 -4.91 9.45
N GLY A 146 21.30 -5.76 10.02
CA GLY A 146 22.71 -6.02 9.77
C GLY A 146 23.17 -7.39 10.31
N GLY A 147 24.18 -7.97 9.65
CA GLY A 147 24.84 -9.21 10.06
C GLY A 147 25.14 -10.11 8.86
N THR A 148 26.38 -10.05 8.37
CA THR A 148 27.17 -11.02 7.58
C THR A 148 26.60 -11.69 6.32
N ASP A 149 25.29 -11.69 6.08
CA ASP A 149 24.67 -12.20 4.86
C ASP A 149 24.24 -11.02 3.99
N GLU A 150 25.21 -10.38 3.35
CA GLU A 150 24.96 -9.81 2.03
C GLU A 150 24.70 -10.96 1.05
N ALA A 151 23.57 -11.66 1.22
CA ALA A 151 23.01 -12.44 0.14
C ALA A 151 22.85 -11.45 -1.02
N SER A 152 23.61 -11.67 -2.10
CA SER A 152 23.54 -10.83 -3.30
C SER A 152 22.08 -10.68 -3.74
N GLU A 153 21.75 -9.60 -4.47
CA GLU A 153 20.39 -9.40 -4.99
C GLU A 153 19.84 -10.65 -5.70
N SER A 154 20.72 -11.37 -6.40
CA SER A 154 20.45 -12.66 -7.03
C SER A 154 20.06 -13.74 -6.00
N ALA A 155 20.81 -13.88 -4.92
CA ALA A 155 20.50 -14.84 -3.85
C ALA A 155 19.18 -14.51 -3.13
N LEU A 156 18.83 -13.23 -2.98
CA LEU A 156 17.52 -12.83 -2.47
C LEU A 156 16.38 -13.24 -3.41
N ILE A 157 16.52 -12.95 -4.71
CA ILE A 157 15.53 -13.33 -5.72
C ILE A 157 15.38 -14.85 -5.81
N ASP A 158 16.49 -15.58 -5.79
CA ASP A 158 16.47 -17.05 -5.87
C ASP A 158 15.83 -17.67 -4.63
N ARG A 159 16.08 -17.11 -3.43
CA ARG A 159 15.38 -17.52 -2.21
C ARG A 159 13.87 -17.29 -2.31
N VAL A 160 13.44 -16.15 -2.84
CA VAL A 160 12.01 -15.87 -3.04
C VAL A 160 11.36 -16.87 -4.00
N LYS A 161 12.06 -17.26 -5.08
CA LYS A 161 11.56 -18.28 -6.03
C LYS A 161 11.52 -19.70 -5.47
N GLN A 162 12.22 -20.00 -4.38
CA GLN A 162 12.23 -21.34 -3.78
C GLN A 162 11.06 -21.58 -2.82
N VAL A 163 10.45 -20.52 -2.29
CA VAL A 163 9.35 -20.62 -1.31
C VAL A 163 7.99 -20.17 -1.85
N GLY A 164 7.96 -19.48 -3.00
CA GLY A 164 6.75 -19.04 -3.69
C GLY A 164 6.48 -19.85 -4.95
#